data_AF-U9T4A3-F1
#
_entry.id   AF-U9T4A3-F1
#
_cell.length_a   1.000
_cell.length_b   1.000
_cell.length_c   1.000
_cell.angle_alpha   90.00
_cell.angle_beta   90.00
_cell.angle_gamma   90.00
#
_symmetry.space_group_name_H-M   'P 1'
#
loop_
_entity.id
_entity.type
_entity.pdbx_description
1 polymer ?
#
loop_
_entity_poly.entity_id
_entity_poly.type
_entity_poly.pdbx_seq_one_letter_code
_entity_poly.pdbx_strand_id
1 'polypeptide(L)'
;MDDDTRCKFKSNFFNWCDACKLNHFKLNYDKSPSGNNEIDNGLKYCYSKSGLSEEFIEWIPYKEFKDITHNVIIKETFSALWSKGCICDWNKDKFNWNRKIKKVVLVNFKYNIVDFYGVLKEKEKYKLYGISKDLTSHSYVLVFDDEGYNQNLLEIMKLTRFLNIIIVKVDHQEN
;
A
#
# COMPACT_ATOMS: atom_id res chain seq x y z
N MET A 1 -24.03 -26.87 -13.93
CA MET A 1 -24.07 -27.42 -12.56
C MET A 1 -22.81 -26.90 -11.87
N ASP A 2 -22.84 -25.66 -11.38
CA ASP A 2 -21.71 -25.09 -10.63
C ASP A 2 -21.98 -25.35 -9.14
N ASP A 3 -21.72 -26.59 -8.76
CA ASP A 3 -21.93 -27.11 -7.41
C ASP A 3 -20.69 -26.84 -6.55
N ASP A 4 -20.89 -26.03 -5.52
CA ASP A 4 -20.22 -26.07 -4.22
C ASP A 4 -18.78 -26.66 -4.20
N THR A 5 -17.82 -25.93 -4.76
CA THR A 5 -16.43 -26.11 -4.35
C THR A 5 -16.21 -25.30 -3.08
N ARG A 6 -16.67 -25.84 -1.94
CA ARG A 6 -16.36 -25.39 -0.56
C ARG A 6 -15.03 -24.62 -0.50
N CYS A 7 -15.01 -23.45 0.14
CA CYS A 7 -13.81 -22.65 0.46
C CYS A 7 -12.78 -23.55 1.14
N LYS A 8 -11.93 -24.22 0.37
CA LYS A 8 -10.88 -25.10 0.87
C LYS A 8 -9.61 -24.28 0.90
N PHE A 9 -9.03 -24.11 2.08
CA PHE A 9 -7.67 -23.61 2.22
C PHE A 9 -6.74 -24.48 1.38
N LYS A 10 -6.21 -23.92 0.29
CA LYS A 10 -5.18 -24.58 -0.54
C LYS A 10 -3.83 -24.36 0.13
N SER A 11 -2.86 -25.22 -0.16
CA SER A 11 -1.48 -25.02 0.30
C SER A 11 -0.87 -23.72 -0.23
N ASN A 12 -1.26 -23.30 -1.43
CA ASN A 12 -0.87 -22.03 -2.04
C ASN A 12 -1.97 -20.96 -1.83
N PHE A 13 -1.62 -19.86 -1.17
CA PHE A 13 -2.51 -18.71 -0.95
C PHE A 13 -3.09 -18.15 -2.25
N PHE A 14 -2.30 -18.09 -3.34
CA PHE A 14 -2.75 -17.48 -4.60
C PHE A 14 -3.92 -18.23 -5.24
N ASN A 15 -4.09 -19.52 -4.88
CA ASN A 15 -5.18 -20.38 -5.34
C ASN A 15 -6.41 -20.34 -4.42
N TRP A 16 -6.43 -19.50 -3.39
CA TRP A 16 -7.61 -19.32 -2.53
C TRP A 16 -8.66 -18.50 -3.27
N CYS A 17 -9.94 -18.77 -3.00
CA CYS A 17 -11.00 -17.90 -3.50
C CYS A 17 -10.97 -16.54 -2.78
N ASP A 18 -11.58 -15.54 -3.39
CA ASP A 18 -11.60 -14.16 -2.89
C ASP A 18 -12.10 -14.07 -1.43
N ALA A 19 -13.14 -14.81 -1.08
CA ALA A 19 -13.69 -14.82 0.28
C ALA A 19 -12.67 -15.33 1.32
N CYS A 20 -11.95 -16.41 1.00
CA CYS A 20 -10.89 -16.96 1.84
C CYS A 20 -9.71 -15.94 1.98
N LYS A 21 -9.31 -15.27 0.89
CA LYS A 21 -8.28 -14.20 0.93
C LYS A 21 -8.71 -12.98 1.75
N LEU A 22 -9.98 -12.55 1.62
CA LEU A 22 -10.53 -11.43 2.40
C LEU A 22 -10.66 -11.77 3.89
N ASN A 23 -10.96 -13.01 4.24
CA ASN A 23 -10.95 -13.45 5.64
C ASN A 23 -9.52 -13.41 6.21
N HIS A 24 -8.52 -13.85 5.44
CA HIS A 24 -7.13 -13.71 5.82
C HIS A 24 -6.69 -12.25 5.99
N PHE A 25 -7.13 -11.35 5.10
CA PHE A 25 -6.91 -9.92 5.24
C PHE A 25 -7.44 -9.39 6.59
N LYS A 26 -8.70 -9.71 6.92
CA LYS A 26 -9.33 -9.28 8.18
C LYS A 26 -8.59 -9.78 9.42
N LEU A 27 -8.06 -11.01 9.38
CA LEU A 27 -7.29 -11.57 10.48
C LEU A 27 -5.94 -10.85 10.68
N ASN A 28 -5.34 -10.34 9.61
CA ASN A 28 -4.03 -9.67 9.67
C ASN A 28 -4.10 -8.16 9.91
N TYR A 29 -5.15 -7.49 9.41
CA TYR A 29 -5.24 -6.02 9.38
C TYR A 29 -6.52 -5.47 10.03
N ASP A 30 -7.41 -6.31 10.59
CA ASP A 30 -8.77 -5.94 11.02
C ASP A 30 -9.71 -5.58 9.83
N LYS A 31 -10.98 -5.27 10.12
CA LYS A 31 -12.02 -4.96 9.13
C LYS A 31 -11.84 -3.59 8.49
N SER A 32 -11.31 -2.62 9.23
CA SER A 32 -11.12 -1.24 8.79
C SER A 32 -9.78 -0.70 9.31
N PRO A 33 -8.65 -1.24 8.83
CA PRO A 33 -7.32 -0.89 9.34
C PRO A 33 -7.03 0.62 9.31
N SER A 34 -7.48 1.30 8.26
CA SER A 34 -7.15 2.70 8.00
C SER A 34 -8.12 3.70 8.61
N GLY A 35 -9.29 3.23 9.03
CA GLY A 35 -10.44 4.06 9.39
C GLY A 35 -11.03 4.87 8.23
N ASN A 36 -10.66 4.56 6.98
CA ASN A 36 -11.21 5.18 5.77
C ASN A 36 -11.74 4.07 4.84
N ASN A 37 -13.04 4.09 4.59
CA ASN A 37 -13.74 3.05 3.83
C ASN A 37 -13.20 2.88 2.40
N GLU A 38 -12.80 3.97 1.75
CA GLU A 38 -12.33 3.94 0.36
C GLU A 38 -10.94 3.30 0.28
N ILE A 39 -10.03 3.67 1.20
CA ILE A 39 -8.71 3.04 1.34
C ILE A 39 -8.87 1.56 1.68
N ASP A 40 -9.71 1.24 2.67
CA ASP A 40 -9.91 -0.14 3.12
C ASP A 40 -10.52 -1.02 2.01
N ASN A 41 -11.41 -0.46 1.18
CA ASN A 41 -11.98 -1.16 0.03
C ASN A 41 -10.92 -1.37 -1.06
N GLY A 42 -10.08 -0.37 -1.35
CA GLY A 42 -8.95 -0.51 -2.27
C GLY A 42 -7.97 -1.59 -1.83
N LEU A 43 -7.59 -1.59 -0.54
CA LEU A 43 -6.71 -2.60 0.05
C LEU A 43 -7.30 -4.01 -0.06
N LYS A 44 -8.58 -4.19 0.31
CA LYS A 44 -9.28 -5.48 0.19
C LYS A 44 -9.34 -5.96 -1.26
N TYR A 45 -9.66 -5.06 -2.19
CA TYR A 45 -9.71 -5.36 -3.61
C TYR A 45 -8.35 -5.85 -4.11
N CYS A 46 -7.30 -5.06 -3.93
CA CYS A 46 -5.94 -5.43 -4.32
C CYS A 46 -5.54 -6.77 -3.69
N TYR A 47 -5.71 -6.94 -2.38
CA TYR A 47 -5.32 -8.15 -1.65
C TYR A 47 -6.05 -9.41 -2.14
N SER A 48 -7.35 -9.32 -2.44
CA SER A 48 -8.13 -10.46 -2.94
C SER A 48 -7.75 -10.83 -4.37
N LYS A 49 -7.42 -9.83 -5.20
CA LYS A 49 -7.11 -10.03 -6.62
C LYS A 49 -5.64 -10.32 -6.90
N SER A 50 -4.75 -10.14 -5.92
CA SER A 50 -3.33 -10.49 -6.07
C SER A 50 -3.13 -11.94 -6.51
N GLY A 51 -2.48 -12.11 -7.66
CA GLY A 51 -2.01 -13.38 -8.20
C GLY A 51 -0.57 -13.71 -7.82
N LEU A 52 0.20 -12.69 -7.40
CA LEU A 52 1.60 -12.79 -7.02
C LEU A 52 1.92 -11.97 -5.77
N SER A 53 3.04 -12.29 -5.13
CA SER A 53 3.49 -11.62 -3.89
C SER A 53 3.75 -10.13 -4.10
N GLU A 54 4.17 -9.77 -5.32
CA GLU A 54 4.59 -8.43 -5.66
C GLU A 54 3.41 -7.47 -5.86
N GLU A 55 2.21 -8.01 -6.06
CA GLU A 55 1.00 -7.25 -6.36
C GLU A 55 0.27 -6.77 -5.10
N PHE A 56 0.69 -7.23 -3.92
CA PHE A 56 0.07 -6.82 -2.66
C PHE A 56 0.36 -5.36 -2.35
N ILE A 57 -0.69 -4.69 -1.88
CA ILE A 57 -0.62 -3.38 -1.24
C ILE A 57 -1.11 -3.60 0.18
N GLU A 58 -0.21 -3.45 1.14
CA GLU A 58 -0.48 -3.75 2.55
C GLU A 58 -0.97 -2.52 3.31
N TRP A 59 -1.80 -2.74 4.34
CA TRP A 59 -1.87 -1.77 5.43
C TRP A 59 -0.67 -1.97 6.36
N ILE A 60 0.10 -0.90 6.58
CA ILE A 60 1.33 -0.96 7.37
C ILE A 60 1.16 -0.03 8.58
N PRO A 61 1.08 -0.56 9.81
CA PRO A 61 1.06 0.27 11.01
C PRO A 61 2.30 1.17 11.08
N TYR A 62 2.11 2.48 11.26
CA TYR A 62 3.21 3.45 11.21
C TYR A 62 4.34 3.16 12.20
N LYS A 63 4.01 2.53 13.35
CA LYS A 63 4.97 2.10 14.38
C LYS A 63 6.00 1.05 13.90
N GLU A 64 5.75 0.38 12.77
CA GLU A 64 6.66 -0.61 12.19
C GLU A 64 7.87 0.04 11.48
N PHE A 65 7.80 1.35 11.22
CA PHE A 65 8.91 2.12 10.67
C PHE A 65 9.86 2.57 11.78
N LYS A 66 11.16 2.40 11.52
CA LYS A 66 12.28 2.80 12.38
C LYS A 66 13.23 3.69 11.61
N ASP A 67 14.07 4.42 12.34
CA ASP A 67 15.13 5.25 11.78
C ASP A 67 14.62 6.19 10.69
N ILE A 68 13.48 6.85 10.97
CA ILE A 68 12.82 7.74 10.02
C ILE A 68 13.66 9.01 9.86
N THR A 69 14.18 9.23 8.65
CA THR A 69 15.04 10.37 8.32
C THR A 69 14.49 11.12 7.12
N HIS A 70 14.52 12.45 7.14
CA HIS A 70 14.10 13.27 6.01
C HIS A 70 15.02 13.04 4.80
N ASN A 71 14.45 12.91 3.61
CA ASN A 71 15.23 12.79 2.38
C ASN A 71 15.72 14.17 1.95
N VAL A 72 17.04 14.36 1.86
CA VAL A 72 17.63 15.67 1.53
C VAL A 72 17.39 16.05 0.06
N ILE A 73 17.23 15.06 -0.82
CA ILE A 73 17.11 15.27 -2.27
C ILE A 73 15.67 15.65 -2.64
N ILE A 74 14.69 15.12 -1.91
CA ILE A 74 13.28 15.27 -2.26
C ILE A 74 12.53 15.83 -1.08
N LYS A 75 12.06 17.05 -1.27
CA LYS A 75 11.24 17.76 -0.29
C LYS A 75 10.02 16.89 0.06
N GLU A 76 9.70 16.80 1.35
CA GLU A 76 8.49 16.14 1.89
C GLU A 76 8.45 14.61 1.78
N THR A 77 9.61 13.95 1.61
CA THR A 77 9.72 12.49 1.73
C THR A 77 10.70 12.07 2.81
N PHE A 78 10.48 10.86 3.35
CA PHE A 78 11.29 10.31 4.43
C PHE A 78 11.78 8.92 4.04
N SER A 79 13.02 8.60 4.35
CA SER A 79 13.50 7.21 4.32
C SER A 79 13.25 6.58 5.69
N ALA A 80 12.92 5.29 5.71
CA ALA A 80 12.73 4.54 6.94
C ALA A 80 13.13 3.06 6.77
N LEU A 81 13.44 2.40 7.87
CA LEU A 81 13.57 0.95 7.94
C LEU A 81 12.22 0.33 8.32
N TRP A 82 11.65 -0.50 7.45
CA TRP A 82 10.44 -1.27 7.76
C TRP A 82 10.81 -2.60 8.43
N SER A 83 10.67 -2.64 9.75
CA SER A 83 11.16 -3.74 10.60
C SER A 83 10.43 -5.07 10.42
N LYS A 84 9.12 -5.06 10.12
CA LYS A 84 8.37 -6.28 9.77
C LYS A 84 8.66 -6.76 8.36
N GLY A 85 8.99 -5.82 7.47
CA GLY A 85 9.40 -6.10 6.11
C GLY A 85 8.27 -6.41 5.14
N CYS A 86 8.62 -6.37 3.85
CA CYS A 86 7.70 -6.66 2.75
C CYS A 86 7.43 -8.17 2.63
N ILE A 87 6.25 -8.51 2.11
CA ILE A 87 5.92 -9.89 1.71
C ILE A 87 6.84 -10.32 0.55
N CYS A 88 7.45 -11.50 0.69
CA CYS A 88 8.28 -12.10 -0.36
C CYS A 88 7.60 -13.30 -1.01
N ASP A 89 7.05 -14.22 -0.23
CA ASP A 89 6.33 -15.40 -0.72
C ASP A 89 5.45 -16.01 0.37
N TRP A 90 4.63 -16.99 -0.04
CA TRP A 90 3.75 -17.72 0.86
C TRP A 90 4.43 -18.98 1.44
N ASN A 91 4.50 -19.06 2.76
CA ASN A 91 4.94 -20.26 3.47
C ASN A 91 3.75 -21.19 3.74
N LYS A 92 3.65 -22.27 2.94
CA LYS A 92 2.57 -23.25 3.06
C LYS A 92 2.55 -24.03 4.38
N ASP A 93 3.71 -24.22 5.02
CA ASP A 93 3.82 -25.00 6.25
C ASP A 93 3.41 -24.17 7.47
N LYS A 94 3.75 -22.87 7.45
CA LYS A 94 3.37 -21.90 8.49
C LYS A 94 2.01 -21.26 8.25
N PHE A 95 1.42 -21.46 7.06
CA PHE A 95 0.23 -20.73 6.59
C PHE A 95 0.36 -19.22 6.80
N ASN A 96 1.51 -18.66 6.45
CA ASN A 96 1.81 -17.24 6.64
C ASN A 96 2.82 -16.73 5.60
N TRP A 97 2.96 -15.41 5.49
CA TRP A 97 3.92 -14.77 4.60
C TRP A 97 5.35 -14.87 5.12
N ASN A 98 6.29 -15.28 4.27
CA ASN A 98 7.69 -14.99 4.51
C ASN A 98 7.94 -13.50 4.21
N ARG A 99 8.73 -12.84 5.06
CA ARG A 99 8.97 -11.40 4.99
C ARG A 99 10.45 -11.07 5.05
N LYS A 100 10.81 -9.95 4.45
CA LYS A 100 12.18 -9.42 4.45
C LYS A 100 12.19 -7.95 4.85
N ILE A 101 13.00 -7.61 5.86
CA ILE A 101 13.26 -6.23 6.27
C ILE A 101 13.68 -5.42 5.04
N LYS A 102 13.11 -4.22 4.90
CA LYS A 102 13.32 -3.40 3.72
C LYS A 102 13.47 -1.94 4.11
N LYS A 103 14.37 -1.23 3.42
CA LYS A 103 14.42 0.23 3.45
C LYS A 103 13.35 0.76 2.50
N VAL A 104 12.57 1.72 2.95
CA VAL A 104 11.42 2.26 2.22
C VAL A 104 11.47 3.78 2.18
N VAL A 105 10.77 4.34 1.21
CA VAL A 105 10.47 5.76 1.13
C VAL A 105 9.01 5.99 1.50
N LEU A 106 8.82 6.86 2.49
CA LEU A 106 7.53 7.32 2.99
C LEU A 106 7.22 8.65 2.33
N VAL A 107 6.08 8.72 1.65
CA VAL A 107 5.58 9.93 1.01
C VAL A 107 4.28 10.31 1.68
N ASN A 108 4.26 11.48 2.31
CA ASN A 108 3.03 12.02 2.88
C ASN A 108 2.00 12.27 1.77
N PHE A 109 0.80 11.77 1.98
CA PHE A 109 -0.29 11.84 1.04
C PHE A 109 -1.49 12.51 1.72
N LYS A 110 -1.79 13.74 1.28
CA LYS A 110 -3.06 14.39 1.62
C LYS A 110 -4.15 13.65 0.86
N TYR A 111 -4.99 12.94 1.61
CA TYR A 111 -5.96 12.03 1.01
C TYR A 111 -6.92 12.74 0.06
N ASN A 112 -6.95 12.26 -1.18
CA ASN A 112 -8.01 12.48 -2.15
C ASN A 112 -8.27 11.15 -2.87
N ILE A 113 -9.54 10.81 -3.04
CA ILE A 113 -9.98 9.57 -3.67
C ILE A 113 -9.44 9.41 -5.11
N VAL A 114 -9.44 10.47 -5.92
CA VAL A 114 -8.99 10.45 -7.32
C VAL A 114 -7.51 10.08 -7.38
N ASP A 115 -6.73 10.74 -6.54
CA ASP A 115 -5.28 10.58 -6.44
C ASP A 115 -4.92 9.18 -5.95
N PHE A 116 -5.68 8.68 -4.97
CA PHE A 116 -5.52 7.34 -4.44
C PHE A 116 -5.69 6.28 -5.54
N TYR A 117 -6.78 6.33 -6.30
CA TYR A 117 -6.99 5.40 -7.42
C TYR A 117 -5.97 5.58 -8.54
N GLY A 118 -5.52 6.80 -8.80
CA GLY A 118 -4.42 7.08 -9.72
C GLY A 118 -3.13 6.35 -9.31
N VAL A 119 -2.79 6.41 -8.03
CA VAL A 119 -1.64 5.69 -7.47
C VAL A 119 -1.80 4.18 -7.60
N LEU A 120 -2.99 3.64 -7.29
CA LEU A 120 -3.24 2.20 -7.44
C LEU A 120 -3.15 1.73 -8.89
N LYS A 121 -3.55 2.56 -9.86
CA LYS A 121 -3.52 2.24 -11.29
C LYS A 121 -2.10 2.16 -11.84
N GLU A 122 -1.17 2.95 -11.30
CA GLU A 122 0.22 3.00 -11.75
C GLU A 122 1.19 2.17 -10.87
N LYS A 123 0.66 1.36 -9.95
CA LYS A 123 1.44 0.50 -9.01
C LYS A 123 2.39 -0.50 -9.68
N GLU A 124 2.30 -0.69 -10.99
CA GLU A 124 3.22 -1.54 -11.75
C GLU A 124 4.47 -0.79 -12.22
N LYS A 125 4.39 0.55 -12.37
CA LYS A 125 5.53 1.39 -12.76
C LYS A 125 6.52 1.59 -11.62
N TYR A 126 6.03 1.55 -10.39
CA TYR A 126 6.80 1.74 -9.18
C TYR A 126 6.41 0.69 -8.15
N LYS A 127 7.37 0.26 -7.34
CA LYS A 127 7.10 -0.71 -6.29
C LYS A 127 6.46 -0.03 -5.07
N LEU A 128 5.13 0.02 -5.06
CA LEU A 128 4.32 0.42 -3.90
C LEU A 128 4.11 -0.79 -2.98
N TYR A 129 4.59 -0.70 -1.74
CA TYR A 129 4.39 -1.76 -0.74
C TYR A 129 3.07 -1.63 0.00
N GLY A 130 2.60 -0.41 0.22
CA GLY A 130 1.44 -0.24 1.07
C GLY A 130 1.11 1.19 1.42
N ILE A 131 0.17 1.29 2.35
CA ILE A 131 -0.36 2.53 2.89
C ILE A 131 -0.23 2.48 4.41
N SER A 132 0.12 3.61 4.99
CA SER A 132 0.16 3.82 6.43
C SER A 132 -0.63 5.08 6.81
N LYS A 133 -0.76 5.32 8.11
CA LYS A 133 -1.28 6.57 8.65
C LYS A 133 -0.42 6.99 9.83
N ASP A 134 0.21 8.15 9.68
CA ASP A 134 0.91 8.78 10.77
C ASP A 134 -0.13 9.30 11.77
N LEU A 135 -0.06 8.79 13.00
CA LEU A 135 -1.00 9.17 14.07
C LEU A 135 -0.74 10.58 14.60
N THR A 136 0.44 11.15 14.35
CA THR A 136 0.80 12.51 14.79
C THR A 136 0.16 13.53 13.86
N SER A 137 0.49 13.47 12.57
CA SER A 137 -0.05 14.38 11.55
C SER A 137 -1.45 14.01 11.06
N HIS A 138 -1.96 12.83 11.45
CA HIS A 138 -3.20 12.24 10.94
C HIS A 138 -3.25 12.04 9.42
N SER A 139 -2.09 12.19 8.75
CA SER A 139 -1.96 12.09 7.31
C SER A 139 -1.73 10.64 6.88
N TYR A 140 -2.25 10.28 5.72
CA TYR A 140 -1.92 9.01 5.09
C TYR A 140 -0.53 9.07 4.47
N VAL A 141 0.13 7.93 4.40
CA VAL A 141 1.51 7.81 3.93
C VAL A 141 1.57 6.67 2.94
N LEU A 142 2.08 6.94 1.75
CA LEU A 142 2.40 5.93 0.75
C LEU A 142 3.80 5.38 1.02
N VAL A 143 3.94 4.06 0.92
CA VAL A 143 5.17 3.34 1.28
C VAL A 143 5.75 2.71 0.03
N PHE A 144 6.82 3.31 -0.51
CA PHE A 144 7.50 2.86 -1.71
C PHE A 144 8.80 2.14 -1.40
N ASP A 145 9.24 1.30 -2.32
CA ASP A 145 10.58 0.74 -2.30
C ASP A 145 11.65 1.81 -2.48
N ASP A 146 12.68 1.85 -1.64
CA ASP A 146 13.75 2.86 -1.72
C ASP A 146 14.55 2.76 -3.03
N GLU A 147 14.82 1.54 -3.51
CA GLU A 147 15.57 1.32 -4.76
C GLU A 147 14.74 1.69 -6.00
N GLY A 148 13.51 1.17 -6.11
CA GLY A 148 12.62 1.44 -7.23
C GLY A 148 12.07 2.87 -7.26
N TYR A 149 11.91 3.51 -6.10
CA TYR A 149 11.54 4.92 -6.00
C TYR A 149 12.62 5.83 -6.58
N ASN A 150 13.89 5.59 -6.24
CA ASN A 150 15.01 6.39 -6.76
C ASN A 150 15.12 6.31 -8.29
N GLN A 151 14.75 5.18 -8.90
CA GLN A 151 14.78 5.00 -10.35
C GLN A 151 13.62 5.71 -11.07
N ASN A 152 12.43 5.75 -10.46
CA ASN A 152 11.19 6.30 -11.06
C ASN A 152 10.80 7.67 -10.49
N LEU A 153 11.77 8.35 -9.90
CA LEU A 153 11.59 9.54 -9.07
C LEU A 153 10.83 10.66 -9.75
N LEU A 154 11.19 10.94 -11.00
CA LEU A 154 10.63 12.03 -11.78
C LEU A 154 9.15 11.77 -12.15
N GLU A 155 8.75 10.52 -12.30
CA GLU A 155 7.37 10.13 -12.64
C GLU A 155 6.47 10.18 -11.39
N ILE A 156 6.97 9.70 -10.25
CA ILE A 156 6.26 9.78 -8.97
C ILE A 156 6.09 11.24 -8.53
N MET A 157 7.13 12.07 -8.67
CA MET A 157 7.05 13.50 -8.37
C MET A 157 6.09 14.25 -9.32
N LYS A 158 5.91 13.80 -10.56
CA LYS A 158 4.87 14.36 -11.45
C LYS A 158 3.50 14.02 -10.92
N LEU A 159 3.24 12.76 -10.54
CA LEU A 159 1.96 12.36 -9.95
C LEU A 159 1.64 13.22 -8.72
N THR A 160 2.58 13.44 -7.79
CA THR A 160 2.32 14.27 -6.61
C THR A 160 2.24 15.78 -6.90
N ARG A 161 2.97 16.32 -7.90
CA ARG A 161 2.88 17.74 -8.31
C ARG A 161 1.66 18.08 -9.16
N PHE A 162 1.20 17.20 -10.04
CA PHE A 162 -0.04 17.41 -10.81
C PHE A 162 -1.24 17.56 -9.87
N LEU A 163 -1.19 16.93 -8.70
CA LEU A 163 -2.22 17.01 -7.66
C LEU A 163 -2.20 18.34 -6.90
N ASN A 164 -1.01 18.85 -6.57
CA ASN A 164 -0.88 20.19 -5.98
C ASN A 164 -1.28 21.32 -6.94
N ILE A 165 -1.11 21.14 -8.27
CA ILE A 165 -1.51 22.15 -9.27
C ILE A 165 -3.03 22.18 -9.50
N ILE A 166 -3.72 21.04 -9.38
CA ILE A 166 -5.18 20.99 -9.52
C ILE A 166 -5.86 21.65 -8.30
N ILE A 167 -5.36 21.43 -7.08
CA ILE A 167 -5.93 22.05 -5.86
C ILE A 167 -5.81 23.59 -5.90
N VAL A 168 -4.64 24.12 -6.28
CA VAL A 168 -4.44 25.58 -6.40
C VAL A 168 -5.34 26.20 -7.49
N LYS A 169 -5.70 25.44 -8.53
CA LYS A 169 -6.62 25.93 -9.58
C LYS A 169 -8.09 25.88 -9.17
N VAL A 170 -8.49 24.94 -8.30
CA VAL A 170 -9.87 24.85 -7.80
C VAL A 170 -10.14 25.92 -6.74
N ASP A 171 -9.17 26.20 -5.85
CA ASP A 171 -9.31 27.24 -4.82
C ASP A 171 -9.30 28.69 -5.39
N HIS A 172 -8.99 28.87 -6.68
CA HIS A 172 -9.03 30.16 -7.38
C HIS A 172 -10.25 30.33 -8.31
N GLN A 173 -11.20 29.39 -8.32
CA GLN A 173 -12.47 29.54 -9.07
C GLN A 173 -13.71 29.75 -8.19
N GLU A 174 -13.56 29.79 -6.87
CA GLU A 174 -14.59 30.30 -5.95
C GLU A 174 -14.13 31.62 -5.32
N ASN A 175 -14.19 32.70 -6.11
CA ASN A 175 -14.37 34.10 -5.67
C ASN A 175 -14.70 35.00 -6.87
#